data_AF-A0A9R1ESM1-F1
#
_entry.id   AF-A0A9R1ESM1-F1
#
_cell.length_a   1.000
_cell.length_b   1.000
_cell.length_c   1.000
_cell.angle_alpha   90.00
_cell.angle_beta   90.00
_cell.angle_gamma   90.00
#
_symmetry.space_group_name_H-M   'P 1'
#
loop_
_entity.id
_entity.type
_entity.pdbx_description
1 polymer ?
#
loop_
_entity_poly.entity_id
_entity_poly.type
_entity_poly.pdbx_seq_one_letter_code
_entity_poly.pdbx_strand_id
1 'polypeptide(L)'
;MIDCPRLLLAAASSAPGPSSAACRRFTTGCPTFSFSCRSRLPSFPVQSASSGAGSQSSVVDEPEAVEWAMQDFYALRKDVELAVERVNEVRQDAGLEKLLEEIASLENKSGDSTLWDDPSKAQELLVALTELKEKVKLLNDFKSQVEEADTIVQLTEELDSIDTGLLEEASKIIKALNKALDNFEMTRLLSGPYDKEGAVITISAGAGGTDAQ
;
A
#
# COMPACT_ATOMS: atom_id res chain seq x y z
N MET A 1 5.71 13.08 -48.35
CA MET A 1 4.85 13.98 -49.15
C MET A 1 3.58 13.23 -49.48
N ILE A 2 2.43 13.93 -49.44
CA ILE A 2 1.04 13.44 -49.46
C ILE A 2 0.63 13.06 -48.02
N ASP A 3 0.22 13.97 -47.12
CA ASP A 3 -0.80 15.02 -47.19
C ASP A 3 -2.21 14.48 -47.49
N CYS A 4 -3.00 14.26 -46.44
CA CYS A 4 -4.46 14.22 -46.50
C CYS A 4 -5.06 14.97 -45.30
N PRO A 5 -6.14 15.73 -45.52
CA PRO A 5 -6.32 17.00 -44.84
C PRO A 5 -7.41 16.98 -43.76
N ARG A 6 -7.17 17.91 -42.85
CA ARG A 6 -8.07 18.51 -41.87
C ARG A 6 -9.37 19.00 -42.54
N LEU A 7 -10.53 18.52 -42.07
CA LEU A 7 -11.82 19.16 -42.33
C LEU A 7 -12.42 19.69 -41.03
N LEU A 8 -12.85 20.94 -41.15
CA LEU A 8 -13.39 21.85 -40.16
C LEU A 8 -14.89 21.56 -39.90
N LEU A 9 -15.29 21.74 -38.64
CA LEU A 9 -16.41 22.59 -38.20
C LEU A 9 -17.86 22.25 -38.61
N ALA A 10 -18.73 21.99 -37.63
CA ALA A 10 -20.00 22.72 -37.44
C ALA A 10 -20.73 22.31 -36.14
N ALA A 11 -21.30 23.32 -35.49
CA ALA A 11 -22.10 23.27 -34.28
C ALA A 11 -23.61 23.06 -34.55
N ALA A 12 -24.35 22.56 -33.55
CA ALA A 12 -25.77 22.85 -33.23
C ALA A 12 -26.22 21.89 -32.11
N SER A 13 -26.59 22.33 -30.90
CA SER A 13 -27.82 23.04 -30.48
C SER A 13 -28.87 22.10 -29.87
N SER A 14 -29.18 22.36 -28.59
CA SER A 14 -30.49 22.33 -27.92
C SER A 14 -31.35 21.06 -27.89
N ALA A 15 -31.68 20.66 -26.66
CA ALA A 15 -32.78 19.79 -26.22
C ALA A 15 -34.17 20.24 -26.73
N PRO A 16 -35.22 19.38 -26.60
CA PRO A 16 -36.01 19.35 -25.36
C PRO A 16 -36.56 17.95 -24.94
N GLY A 17 -36.94 17.80 -23.66
CA GLY A 17 -37.85 16.74 -23.14
C GLY A 17 -39.33 17.01 -23.50
N PRO A 18 -40.37 16.42 -22.85
CA PRO A 18 -40.42 15.65 -21.59
C PRO A 18 -41.33 14.38 -21.58
N SER A 19 -41.27 13.54 -20.54
CA SER A 19 -42.39 12.71 -20.01
C SER A 19 -41.95 12.03 -18.71
N SER A 20 -42.33 12.48 -17.50
CA SER A 20 -43.58 12.21 -16.76
C SER A 20 -43.95 10.72 -16.60
N ALA A 21 -43.53 10.11 -15.47
CA ALA A 21 -44.32 9.07 -14.79
C ALA A 21 -43.87 8.85 -13.34
N ALA A 22 -44.70 9.36 -12.42
CA ALA A 22 -45.12 8.75 -11.16
C ALA A 22 -44.10 8.39 -10.05
N CYS A 23 -44.04 9.29 -9.06
CA CYS A 23 -43.90 8.96 -7.64
C CYS A 23 -44.90 7.89 -7.18
N ARG A 24 -44.44 6.90 -6.40
CA ARG A 24 -45.18 6.45 -5.20
C ARG A 24 -44.22 6.12 -4.05
N ARG A 25 -44.42 6.84 -2.95
CA ARG A 25 -43.94 6.54 -1.60
C ARG A 25 -44.54 5.20 -1.15
N PHE A 26 -43.72 4.33 -0.57
CA PHE A 26 -44.24 3.24 0.25
C PHE A 26 -43.87 3.52 1.71
N THR A 27 -44.88 3.95 2.44
CA THR A 27 -44.90 4.14 3.88
C THR A 27 -45.16 2.79 4.57
N THR A 28 -44.58 2.66 5.77
CA THR A 28 -45.06 1.86 6.92
C THR A 28 -45.14 0.33 6.80
N GLY A 29 -44.48 -0.35 7.75
CA GLY A 29 -44.97 -1.64 8.25
C GLY A 29 -43.90 -2.61 8.75
N CYS A 30 -43.47 -2.44 10.01
CA CYS A 30 -42.89 -3.55 10.77
C CYS A 30 -43.95 -4.63 11.02
N PRO A 31 -43.62 -5.91 10.92
CA PRO A 31 -44.29 -6.93 11.71
C PRO A 31 -43.29 -7.54 12.71
N THR A 32 -43.56 -7.27 13.97
CA THR A 32 -43.09 -8.03 15.12
C THR A 32 -43.52 -9.48 14.99
N PHE A 33 -42.57 -10.40 14.86
CA PHE A 33 -42.85 -11.83 15.00
C PHE A 33 -42.65 -12.26 16.45
N SER A 34 -43.78 -12.44 17.12
CA SER A 34 -43.91 -13.12 18.41
C SER A 34 -43.89 -14.63 18.16
N PHE A 35 -42.81 -15.31 18.54
CA PHE A 35 -42.82 -16.75 18.72
C PHE A 35 -42.79 -17.07 20.22
N SER A 36 -43.99 -17.30 20.74
CA SER A 36 -44.22 -18.05 21.96
C SER A 36 -43.91 -19.53 21.68
N CYS A 37 -42.82 -20.05 22.25
CA CYS A 37 -42.64 -21.49 22.39
C CYS A 37 -42.43 -21.81 23.87
N ARG A 38 -43.46 -22.44 24.42
CA ARG A 38 -43.61 -22.84 25.80
C ARG A 38 -42.94 -24.20 26.00
N SER A 39 -42.15 -24.31 27.07
CA SER A 39 -41.89 -25.50 27.89
C SER A 39 -41.18 -26.72 27.30
N ARG A 40 -39.91 -26.93 27.68
CA ARG A 40 -39.49 -28.00 28.62
C ARG A 40 -38.01 -27.87 28.98
N LEU A 41 -37.75 -27.55 30.24
CA LEU A 41 -36.45 -27.70 30.89
C LEU A 41 -36.28 -29.16 31.36
N PRO A 42 -35.09 -29.75 31.29
CA PRO A 42 -34.61 -30.66 32.29
C PRO A 42 -33.69 -29.91 33.26
N SER A 43 -34.05 -30.02 34.53
CA SER A 43 -33.35 -29.59 35.73
C SER A 43 -31.98 -30.25 35.87
N PHE A 44 -30.92 -29.43 35.95
CA PHE A 44 -29.62 -29.85 36.46
C PHE A 44 -29.33 -29.11 37.79
N PRO A 45 -28.75 -29.80 38.78
CA PRO A 45 -28.70 -29.32 40.15
C PRO A 45 -27.66 -28.22 40.34
N VAL A 46 -28.08 -27.18 41.04
CA VAL A 46 -27.22 -26.15 41.65
C VAL A 46 -26.46 -26.79 42.81
N GLN A 47 -25.13 -26.75 42.75
CA GLN A 47 -24.29 -26.86 43.95
C GLN A 47 -23.72 -25.48 44.27
N SER A 48 -23.95 -25.09 45.52
CA SER A 48 -23.45 -23.91 46.21
C SER A 48 -22.30 -24.28 47.14
N ALA A 49 -21.51 -23.25 47.48
CA ALA A 49 -20.40 -23.21 48.46
C ALA A 49 -19.04 -23.59 47.85
N SER A 50 -17.92 -22.91 48.12
CA SER A 50 -17.59 -21.89 49.12
C SER A 50 -16.32 -21.16 48.71
N SER A 51 -16.17 -19.95 49.24
CA SER A 51 -14.97 -19.13 49.39
C SER A 51 -13.66 -19.93 49.54
N GLY A 52 -12.66 -19.54 48.76
CA GLY A 52 -11.27 -19.98 48.91
C GLY A 52 -10.35 -19.10 48.07
N ALA A 53 -9.71 -18.13 48.71
CA ALA A 53 -8.59 -17.39 48.15
C ALA A 53 -7.48 -18.38 47.79
N GLY A 54 -6.96 -18.28 46.57
CA GLY A 54 -5.90 -19.13 46.06
C GLY A 54 -5.34 -18.50 44.81
N SER A 55 -4.45 -17.52 45.02
CA SER A 55 -3.50 -17.10 44.01
C SER A 55 -2.76 -18.32 43.50
N GLN A 56 -3.02 -18.72 42.26
CA GLN A 56 -2.12 -19.53 41.48
C GLN A 56 -2.06 -18.91 40.09
N SER A 57 -1.30 -17.82 40.02
CA SER A 57 -0.58 -17.48 38.80
C SER A 57 0.42 -18.60 38.58
N SER A 58 0.04 -19.62 37.84
CA SER A 58 1.00 -20.53 37.23
C SER A 58 1.73 -19.71 36.19
N VAL A 59 2.86 -19.14 36.61
CA VAL A 59 3.93 -18.68 35.73
C VAL A 59 4.24 -19.85 34.82
N VAL A 60 3.99 -19.65 33.54
CA VAL A 60 4.36 -20.57 32.48
C VAL A 60 5.85 -20.29 32.23
N ASP A 61 6.71 -20.93 33.02
CA ASP A 61 8.14 -21.03 32.71
C ASP A 61 8.28 -22.02 31.55
N GLU A 62 8.05 -21.54 30.33
CA GLU A 62 8.39 -22.24 29.09
C GLU A 62 9.71 -21.68 28.54
N PRO A 63 10.87 -22.29 28.88
CA PRO A 63 12.17 -21.84 28.41
C PRO A 63 12.36 -21.98 26.89
N GLU A 64 11.47 -22.71 26.19
CA GLU A 64 11.47 -22.80 24.72
C GLU A 64 11.04 -21.48 24.05
N ALA A 65 10.21 -20.65 24.71
CA ALA A 65 9.72 -19.40 24.15
C ALA A 65 10.81 -18.30 24.07
N VAL A 66 11.80 -18.32 24.97
CA VAL A 66 12.89 -17.33 25.01
C VAL A 66 13.98 -17.66 24.00
N GLU A 67 14.23 -18.95 23.76
CA GLU A 67 15.28 -19.41 22.84
C GLU A 67 14.93 -19.13 21.37
N TRP A 68 13.64 -19.24 20.99
CA TRP A 68 13.18 -18.92 19.64
C TRP A 68 12.98 -17.42 19.41
N ALA A 69 12.58 -16.66 20.43
CA ALA A 69 12.45 -15.19 20.34
C ALA A 69 13.80 -14.50 20.02
N MET A 70 14.90 -15.06 20.52
CA MET A 70 16.24 -14.54 20.23
C MET A 70 16.65 -14.77 18.76
N GLN A 71 16.30 -15.93 18.18
CA GLN A 71 16.60 -16.21 16.78
C GLN A 71 15.79 -15.31 15.82
N ASP A 72 14.51 -15.11 16.10
CA ASP A 72 13.64 -14.23 15.33
C ASP A 72 14.11 -12.76 15.39
N PHE A 73 14.61 -12.33 16.56
CA PHE A 73 15.21 -11.01 16.72
C PHE A 73 16.44 -10.80 15.82
N TYR A 74 17.41 -11.74 15.84
CA TYR A 74 18.61 -11.60 15.00
C TYR A 74 18.29 -11.66 13.50
N ALA A 75 17.31 -12.47 13.09
CA ALA A 75 16.84 -12.49 11.72
C ALA A 75 16.23 -11.14 11.33
N LEU A 76 15.35 -10.58 12.17
CA LEU A 76 14.73 -9.29 11.93
C LEU A 76 15.76 -8.16 11.86
N ARG A 77 16.73 -8.11 12.78
CA ARG A 77 17.81 -7.12 12.75
C ARG A 77 18.54 -7.13 11.41
N LYS A 78 18.90 -8.32 10.93
CA LYS A 78 19.56 -8.48 9.64
C LYS A 78 18.67 -8.03 8.48
N ASP A 79 17.38 -8.37 8.51
CA ASP A 79 16.43 -7.96 7.48
C ASP A 79 16.26 -6.43 7.45
N VAL A 80 16.25 -5.77 8.62
CA VAL A 80 16.22 -4.31 8.74
C VAL A 80 17.48 -3.69 8.15
N GLU A 81 18.67 -4.20 8.49
CA GLU A 81 19.95 -3.72 7.94
C GLU A 81 19.97 -3.79 6.40
N LEU A 82 19.55 -4.92 5.83
CA LEU A 82 19.44 -5.09 4.38
C LEU A 82 18.38 -4.15 3.77
N ALA A 83 17.27 -3.92 4.46
CA ALA A 83 16.24 -2.99 4.00
C ALA A 83 16.75 -1.52 4.00
N VAL A 84 17.56 -1.13 4.98
CA VAL A 84 18.23 0.20 5.02
C VAL A 84 19.09 0.39 3.78
N GLU A 85 19.95 -0.59 3.49
CA GLU A 85 20.84 -0.54 2.32
C GLU A 85 20.02 -0.42 1.04
N ARG A 86 19.02 -1.31 0.85
CA ARG A 86 18.16 -1.31 -0.34
C ARG A 86 17.40 0.00 -0.52
N VAL A 87 16.83 0.57 0.56
CA VAL A 87 16.14 1.88 0.48
C VAL A 87 17.10 2.99 0.07
N ASN A 88 18.34 2.98 0.58
CA ASN A 88 19.34 3.98 0.20
C ASN A 88 19.73 3.87 -1.27
N GLU A 89 19.95 2.65 -1.78
CA GLU A 89 20.22 2.39 -3.20
C GLU A 89 19.08 2.89 -4.08
N VAL A 90 17.83 2.51 -3.75
CA VAL A 90 16.64 2.95 -4.50
C VAL A 90 16.51 4.47 -4.51
N ARG A 91 16.80 5.16 -3.40
CA ARG A 91 16.74 6.63 -3.31
C ARG A 91 17.83 7.30 -4.14
N GLN A 92 19.04 6.73 -4.18
CA GLN A 92 20.13 7.24 -5.01
C GLN A 92 19.83 7.03 -6.49
N ASP A 93 19.41 5.83 -6.87
CA ASP A 93 19.10 5.47 -8.25
C ASP A 93 17.88 6.20 -8.81
N ALA A 94 16.91 6.53 -7.96
CA ALA A 94 15.78 7.38 -8.32
C ALA A 94 16.17 8.85 -8.52
N GLY A 95 17.38 9.25 -8.09
CA GLY A 95 17.89 10.62 -8.26
C GLY A 95 17.12 11.65 -7.43
N LEU A 96 16.91 11.37 -6.13
CA LEU A 96 16.13 12.23 -5.22
C LEU A 96 16.53 13.71 -5.30
N GLU A 97 17.82 14.02 -5.37
CA GLU A 97 18.33 15.40 -5.47
C GLU A 97 17.80 16.12 -6.72
N LYS A 98 17.82 15.44 -7.87
CA LYS A 98 17.31 15.98 -9.13
C LYS A 98 15.81 16.21 -9.08
N LEU A 99 15.06 15.30 -8.45
CA LEU A 99 13.61 15.45 -8.27
C LEU A 99 13.29 16.68 -7.42
N LEU A 100 14.06 16.95 -6.36
CA LEU A 100 13.89 18.14 -5.52
C LEU A 100 14.20 19.44 -6.29
N GLU A 101 15.27 19.44 -7.08
CA GLU A 101 15.62 20.58 -7.94
C GLU A 101 14.53 20.85 -8.99
N GLU A 102 14.00 19.80 -9.62
CA GLU A 102 12.90 19.90 -10.58
C GLU A 102 11.64 20.47 -9.92
N ILE A 103 11.27 19.97 -8.74
CA ILE A 103 10.13 20.51 -7.96
C ILE A 103 10.36 21.99 -7.67
N ALA A 104 11.52 22.39 -7.17
CA ALA A 104 11.83 23.79 -6.88
C ALA A 104 11.75 24.66 -8.15
N SER A 105 12.21 24.14 -9.29
CA SER A 105 12.11 24.84 -10.57
C SER A 105 10.67 25.04 -11.04
N LEU A 106 9.80 24.03 -10.84
CA LEU A 106 8.38 24.10 -11.18
C LEU A 106 7.61 24.99 -10.20
N GLU A 107 7.95 24.96 -8.91
CA GLU A 107 7.39 25.85 -7.91
C GLU A 107 7.69 27.31 -8.22
N ASN A 108 8.92 27.62 -8.62
CA ASN A 108 9.28 28.97 -9.08
C ASN A 108 8.44 29.41 -10.28
N LYS A 109 8.30 28.55 -11.30
CA LYS A 109 7.44 28.82 -12.47
C LYS A 109 5.96 28.96 -12.10
N SER A 110 5.50 28.29 -11.05
CA SER A 110 4.13 28.42 -10.55
C SER A 110 3.85 29.76 -9.85
N GLY A 111 4.90 30.43 -9.38
CA GLY A 111 4.83 31.78 -8.82
C GLY A 111 4.74 32.90 -9.86
N ASP A 112 5.03 32.61 -11.14
CA ASP A 112 4.98 33.60 -12.21
C ASP A 112 3.54 33.95 -12.58
N SER A 113 3.22 35.25 -12.64
CA SER A 113 1.86 35.71 -12.97
C SER A 113 1.43 35.35 -14.39
N THR A 114 2.39 35.13 -15.30
CA THR A 114 2.15 34.81 -16.72
C THR A 114 1.66 33.36 -16.92
N LEU A 115 1.84 32.48 -15.93
CA LEU A 115 1.34 31.11 -16.00
C LEU A 115 -0.19 31.08 -16.02
N TRP A 116 -0.82 32.00 -15.30
CA TRP A 116 -2.27 32.07 -15.15
C TRP A 116 -2.99 32.66 -16.37
N ASP A 117 -2.25 33.19 -17.33
CA ASP A 117 -2.79 33.67 -18.62
C ASP A 117 -3.18 32.51 -19.55
N ASP A 118 -2.60 31.32 -19.35
CA ASP A 118 -2.90 30.11 -20.13
C ASP A 118 -3.33 28.96 -19.21
N PRO A 119 -4.65 28.72 -19.06
CA PRO A 119 -5.16 27.72 -18.12
C PRO A 119 -4.74 26.29 -18.47
N SER A 120 -4.44 26.00 -19.74
CA SER A 120 -4.01 24.65 -20.15
C SER A 120 -2.59 24.37 -19.66
N LYS A 121 -1.68 25.33 -19.84
CA LYS A 121 -0.29 25.21 -19.35
C LYS A 121 -0.22 25.20 -17.82
N ALA A 122 -1.05 26.00 -17.16
CA ALA A 122 -1.14 25.98 -15.70
C ALA A 122 -1.56 24.60 -15.18
N GLN A 123 -2.56 23.97 -15.82
CA GLN A 123 -3.01 22.63 -15.44
C GLN A 123 -1.91 21.57 -15.66
N GLU A 124 -1.25 21.58 -16.82
CA GLU A 124 -0.15 20.65 -17.12
C GLU A 124 1.00 20.77 -16.12
N LEU A 125 1.41 22.00 -15.78
CA LEU A 125 2.48 22.24 -14.82
C LEU A 125 2.10 21.74 -13.43
N LEU A 126 0.89 22.05 -12.96
CA LEU A 126 0.42 21.61 -11.64
C LEU A 126 0.34 20.09 -11.55
N VAL A 127 -0.13 19.41 -12.60
CA VAL A 127 -0.15 17.94 -12.66
C VAL A 127 1.27 17.38 -12.56
N ALA A 128 2.20 17.87 -13.38
CA ALA A 128 3.60 17.43 -13.33
C ALA A 128 4.22 17.67 -11.95
N LEU A 129 3.93 18.82 -11.33
CA LEU A 129 4.40 19.15 -9.98
C LEU A 129 3.85 18.17 -8.95
N THR A 130 2.54 17.86 -8.99
CA THR A 130 1.94 16.88 -8.07
C THR A 130 2.54 15.49 -8.23
N GLU A 131 2.78 15.03 -9.46
CA GLU A 131 3.41 13.73 -9.73
C GLU A 131 4.84 13.65 -9.17
N LEU A 132 5.65 14.70 -9.35
CA LEU A 132 7.01 14.73 -8.78
C LEU A 132 6.98 14.75 -7.24
N LYS A 133 6.06 15.51 -6.64
CA LYS A 133 5.88 15.53 -5.18
C LYS A 133 5.45 14.18 -4.64
N GLU A 134 4.56 13.48 -5.32
CA GLU A 134 4.13 12.13 -4.93
C GLU A 134 5.29 11.13 -4.99
N LYS A 135 6.13 11.19 -6.03
CA LYS A 135 7.36 10.36 -6.12
C LYS A 135 8.31 10.61 -4.94
N VAL A 136 8.57 11.89 -4.61
CA VAL A 136 9.44 12.24 -3.49
C VAL A 136 8.83 11.81 -2.15
N LYS A 137 7.52 11.97 -1.96
CA LYS A 137 6.82 11.49 -0.76
C LYS A 137 6.99 9.98 -0.60
N LEU A 138 6.73 9.20 -1.65
CA LEU A 138 6.89 7.75 -1.62
C LEU A 138 8.32 7.32 -1.22
N LEU A 139 9.35 7.98 -1.76
CA LEU A 139 10.74 7.69 -1.39
C LEU A 139 11.06 8.05 0.08
N ASN A 140 10.42 9.09 0.61
CA ASN A 140 10.55 9.46 2.02
C ASN A 140 9.76 8.52 2.93
N ASP A 141 8.61 8.02 2.49
CA ASP A 141 7.81 7.05 3.22
C ASP A 141 8.59 5.74 3.40
N PHE A 142 9.30 5.28 2.37
CA PHE A 142 10.21 4.12 2.48
C PHE A 142 11.29 4.34 3.53
N LYS A 143 11.89 5.52 3.54
CA LYS A 143 12.88 5.88 4.56
C LYS A 143 12.28 5.87 5.97
N SER A 144 11.11 6.48 6.15
CA SER A 144 10.42 6.53 7.44
C SER A 144 10.07 5.15 7.96
N GLN A 145 9.60 4.23 7.10
CA GLN A 145 9.25 2.86 7.49
C GLN A 145 10.48 2.06 7.94
N VAL A 146 11.61 2.22 7.25
CA VAL A 146 12.88 1.60 7.70
C VAL A 146 13.33 2.15 9.03
N GLU A 147 13.33 3.49 9.19
CA GLU A 147 13.75 4.14 10.43
C GLU A 147 12.88 3.73 11.63
N GLU A 148 11.58 3.51 11.41
CA GLU A 148 10.66 2.99 12.43
C GLU A 148 11.04 1.56 12.85
N ALA A 149 11.28 0.67 11.89
CA ALA A 149 11.70 -0.71 12.18
C ALA A 149 13.09 -0.78 12.83
N ASP A 150 14.03 0.06 12.41
CA ASP A 150 15.37 0.19 12.99
C ASP A 150 15.30 0.71 14.43
N THR A 151 14.44 1.70 14.70
CA THR A 151 14.21 2.19 16.07
C THR A 151 13.68 1.08 16.97
N ILE A 152 12.74 0.26 16.48
CA ILE A 152 12.21 -0.89 17.24
C ILE A 152 13.32 -1.90 17.58
N VAL A 153 14.18 -2.21 16.60
CA VAL A 153 15.31 -3.13 16.81
C VAL A 153 16.30 -2.55 17.83
N GLN A 154 16.69 -1.28 17.70
CA GLN A 154 17.60 -0.62 18.63
C GLN A 154 17.06 -0.58 20.06
N LEU A 155 15.78 -0.26 20.22
CA LEU A 155 15.12 -0.29 21.53
C LEU A 155 15.13 -1.71 22.13
N THR A 156 14.96 -2.74 21.30
CA THR A 156 15.00 -4.13 21.76
C THR A 156 16.41 -4.57 22.17
N GLU A 157 17.47 -4.03 21.54
CA GLU A 157 18.87 -4.31 21.94
C GLU A 157 19.23 -3.73 23.31
N GLU A 158 18.62 -2.60 23.67
CA GLU A 158 18.86 -1.92 24.94
C GLU A 158 18.09 -2.55 26.11
N LEU A 159 17.03 -3.31 25.83
CA LEU A 159 16.18 -3.93 26.84
C LEU A 159 16.66 -5.36 27.20
N ASP A 160 16.64 -5.69 28.49
CA ASP A 160 16.98 -7.04 29.00
C ASP A 160 15.91 -8.10 28.64
N SER A 161 14.75 -7.67 28.11
CA SER A 161 13.62 -8.53 27.77
C SER A 161 13.07 -8.19 26.38
N ILE A 162 12.83 -9.22 25.57
CA ILE A 162 12.25 -9.08 24.24
C ILE A 162 10.74 -8.92 24.33
N ASP A 163 10.20 -7.79 23.85
CA ASP A 163 8.77 -7.65 23.62
C ASP A 163 8.41 -8.23 22.24
N THR A 164 7.84 -9.44 22.27
CA THR A 164 7.40 -10.15 21.05
C THR A 164 6.36 -9.37 20.23
N GLY A 165 5.53 -8.53 20.85
CA GLY A 165 4.54 -7.72 20.13
C GLY A 165 5.21 -6.65 19.27
N LEU A 166 6.19 -5.96 19.87
CA LEU A 166 6.99 -4.94 19.19
C LEU A 166 7.79 -5.53 18.01
N LEU A 167 8.38 -6.72 18.21
CA LEU A 167 9.08 -7.43 17.13
C LEU A 167 8.15 -7.84 15.99
N GLU A 168 6.93 -8.30 16.32
CA GLU A 168 5.96 -8.65 15.28
C GLU A 168 5.57 -7.42 14.46
N GLU A 169 5.42 -6.25 15.10
CA GLU A 169 5.16 -4.98 14.42
C GLU A 169 6.30 -4.59 13.46
N ALA A 170 7.54 -4.58 13.92
CA ALA A 170 8.69 -4.32 13.04
C ALA A 170 8.78 -5.33 11.88
N SER A 171 8.51 -6.62 12.14
CA SER A 171 8.47 -7.63 11.08
C SER A 171 7.39 -7.35 10.03
N LYS A 172 6.23 -6.81 10.43
CA LYS A 172 5.14 -6.43 9.52
C LYS A 172 5.54 -5.21 8.70
N ILE A 173 6.18 -4.22 9.31
CA ILE A 173 6.69 -3.01 8.63
C ILE A 173 7.67 -3.42 7.54
N ILE A 174 8.69 -4.23 7.86
CA ILE A 174 9.69 -4.68 6.89
C ILE A 174 9.08 -5.53 5.77
N LYS A 175 8.13 -6.42 6.09
CA LYS A 175 7.40 -7.20 5.06
C LYS A 175 6.57 -6.31 4.14
N ALA A 176 5.92 -5.28 4.66
CA ALA A 176 5.14 -4.34 3.88
C ALA A 176 6.05 -3.46 3.00
N LEU A 177 7.15 -2.97 3.57
CA LEU A 177 8.15 -2.17 2.87
C LEU A 177 8.78 -2.95 1.72
N ASN A 178 9.22 -4.19 1.94
CA ASN A 178 9.81 -5.01 0.89
C ASN A 178 8.85 -5.19 -0.29
N LYS A 179 7.58 -5.46 -0.02
CA LYS A 179 6.56 -5.52 -1.09
C LYS A 179 6.39 -4.19 -1.82
N ALA A 180 6.46 -3.07 -1.10
CA ALA A 180 6.35 -1.75 -1.70
C ALA A 180 7.57 -1.42 -2.58
N LEU A 181 8.77 -1.79 -2.14
CA LEU A 181 10.00 -1.67 -2.93
C LEU A 181 9.96 -2.54 -4.19
N ASP A 182 9.54 -3.81 -4.06
CA ASP A 182 9.40 -4.71 -5.21
C ASP A 182 8.42 -4.12 -6.25
N ASN A 183 7.28 -3.58 -5.80
CA ASN A 183 6.33 -2.92 -6.70
C ASN A 183 6.92 -1.66 -7.35
N PHE A 184 7.66 -0.86 -6.59
CA PHE A 184 8.31 0.35 -7.11
C PHE A 184 9.34 -0.02 -8.20
N GLU A 185 10.20 -1.00 -7.94
CA GLU A 185 11.19 -1.47 -8.91
C GLU A 185 10.51 -2.06 -10.15
N MET A 186 9.45 -2.86 -9.98
CA MET A 186 8.66 -3.40 -11.09
C MET A 186 8.04 -2.30 -11.96
N THR A 187 7.43 -1.28 -11.35
CA THR A 187 6.85 -0.16 -12.12
C THR A 187 7.90 0.64 -12.87
N ARG A 188 9.12 0.73 -12.32
CA ARG A 188 10.26 1.37 -13.00
C ARG A 188 10.76 0.55 -14.19
N LEU A 189 10.89 -0.76 -14.02
CA LEU A 189 11.28 -1.69 -15.09
C LEU A 189 10.24 -1.72 -16.23
N LEU A 190 8.96 -1.61 -15.90
CA LEU A 190 7.83 -1.68 -16.83
C LEU A 190 7.32 -0.29 -17.29
N SER A 191 8.24 0.63 -17.60
CA SER A 191 7.94 2.00 -18.01
C SER A 191 7.97 2.23 -19.53
N GLY A 192 8.12 1.17 -20.31
CA GLY A 192 8.13 1.19 -21.76
C GLY A 192 6.73 1.37 -22.39
N PRO A 193 6.66 1.89 -23.63
CA PRO A 193 5.39 2.18 -24.30
C PRO A 193 4.55 0.92 -24.60
N TYR A 194 5.18 -0.24 -24.72
CA TYR A 194 4.53 -1.52 -25.05
C TYR A 194 4.48 -2.49 -23.86
N ASP A 195 4.92 -2.08 -22.67
CA ASP A 195 5.00 -2.99 -21.50
C ASP A 195 3.62 -3.41 -20.97
N LYS A 196 2.57 -2.67 -21.38
CA LYS A 196 1.16 -3.01 -21.09
C LYS A 196 0.59 -4.06 -22.05
N GLU A 197 1.23 -4.27 -23.19
CA GLU A 197 0.74 -5.13 -24.24
C GLU A 197 1.24 -6.57 -24.06
N GLY A 198 0.52 -7.54 -24.64
CA GLY A 198 0.94 -8.94 -24.61
C GLY A 198 2.22 -9.17 -25.43
N ALA A 199 3.19 -9.90 -24.87
CA ALA A 199 4.39 -10.27 -25.59
C ALA A 199 4.16 -11.52 -26.45
N VAL A 200 4.53 -11.47 -27.73
CA VAL A 200 4.63 -12.64 -28.61
C VAL A 200 6.07 -13.13 -28.61
N ILE A 201 6.31 -14.27 -27.98
CA ILE A 201 7.65 -14.87 -27.88
C ILE A 201 7.79 -15.92 -28.99
N THR A 202 8.70 -15.68 -29.93
CA THR A 202 9.04 -16.66 -30.97
C THR A 202 10.39 -17.28 -30.64
N ILE A 203 10.39 -18.57 -30.30
CA ILE A 203 11.61 -19.34 -30.05
C ILE A 203 12.01 -19.98 -31.38
N SER A 204 13.20 -19.64 -31.89
CA SER A 204 13.78 -20.25 -33.09
C SER A 204 15.00 -21.06 -32.68
N ALA A 205 15.01 -22.35 -33.03
CA ALA A 205 16.19 -23.19 -32.89
C ALA A 205 17.36 -22.57 -33.67
N GLY A 206 18.49 -22.37 -32.99
CA GLY A 206 19.71 -21.86 -33.61
C GLY A 206 20.35 -22.88 -34.56
N ALA A 207 21.49 -22.53 -35.15
CA ALA A 207 22.24 -23.43 -36.02
C ALA A 207 22.94 -24.56 -35.23
N GLY A 208 22.19 -25.55 -34.78
CA GLY A 208 22.70 -26.78 -34.18
C GLY A 208 21.76 -27.94 -34.53
N GLY A 209 22.17 -28.84 -35.42
CA GLY A 209 21.30 -29.85 -36.04
C GLY A 209 20.35 -30.61 -35.10
N THR A 210 20.72 -31.80 -34.62
CA THR A 210 19.86 -32.62 -33.74
C THR A 210 19.93 -32.22 -32.27
N ASP A 211 20.81 -31.29 -31.92
CA ASP A 211 21.10 -30.86 -30.54
C ASP A 211 20.40 -29.54 -30.14
N ALA A 212 19.85 -28.78 -31.11
CA ALA A 212 19.20 -27.50 -30.85
C ALA A 212 17.66 -27.51 -30.98
N GLN A 213 17.02 -28.68 -30.95
CA GLN A 213 15.54 -28.82 -30.97
C GLN A 213 14.95 -28.87 -29.56
#